data_AF-A0A259HXJ1-F1
#
_entry.id   AF-A0A259HXJ1-F1
#
_cell.length_a   1.000
_cell.length_b   1.000
_cell.length_c   1.000
_cell.angle_alpha   90.00
_cell.angle_beta   90.00
_cell.angle_gamma   90.00
#
_symmetry.space_group_name_H-M   'P 1'
#
loop_
_entity.id
_entity.type
_entity.pdbx_description
1 polymer ?
#
loop_
_entity_poly.entity_id
_entity_poly.type
_entity_poly.pdbx_seq_one_letter_code
_entity_poly.pdbx_strand_id
1 'polypeptide(L)'
;TYIGISKEFNPFELQAAIAQKDLAKAIRIIQYFEANPKSAPIQLVLPSIYNFFSKVYQMYSLQGTNESEMASILGVKPFFIRDYQNAARKYSYQAVETILLLLHQYNLKSVGVNNGGTSDAGLMKEMVVKMMQ
;
A
#
# COMPACT_ATOMS: atom_id res chain seq x y z
N THR A 1 9.95 -2.56 31.05
CA THR A 1 8.59 -3.03 30.73
C THR A 1 8.53 -3.43 29.27
N TYR A 2 8.81 -4.69 28.96
CA TYR A 2 8.66 -5.21 27.60
C TYR A 2 7.17 -5.38 27.33
N ILE A 3 6.58 -4.42 26.62
CA ILE A 3 5.29 -4.63 25.97
C ILE A 3 5.56 -5.52 24.77
N GLY A 4 5.78 -6.82 25.06
CA GLY A 4 5.79 -7.89 24.09
C GLY A 4 4.37 -8.19 23.67
N ILE A 5 3.72 -7.23 23.00
CA ILE A 5 2.61 -7.59 22.12
C ILE A 5 3.31 -8.14 20.89
N SER A 6 3.27 -9.46 20.70
CA SER A 6 3.46 -10.06 19.38
C SER A 6 2.38 -9.47 18.48
N LYS A 7 2.61 -8.26 17.95
CA LYS A 7 1.64 -7.59 17.11
C LYS A 7 1.63 -8.35 15.80
N GLU A 8 0.60 -9.15 15.60
CA GLU A 8 0.36 -9.79 14.32
C GLU A 8 0.04 -8.69 13.31
N PHE A 9 0.92 -8.52 12.32
CA PHE A 9 0.66 -7.62 11.22
C PHE A 9 -0.18 -8.34 10.16
N ASN A 10 -0.97 -7.55 9.42
CA ASN A 10 -1.76 -8.01 8.28
C ASN A 10 -1.53 -7.07 7.09
N PRO A 11 -1.99 -7.43 5.87
CA PRO A 11 -1.80 -6.59 4.69
C PRO A 11 -2.34 -5.15 4.81
N PHE A 12 -3.39 -4.92 5.62
CA PHE A 12 -3.95 -3.58 5.84
C PHE A 12 -3.03 -2.71 6.71
N GLU A 13 -2.32 -3.28 7.68
CA GLU A 13 -1.30 -2.54 8.44
C GLU A 13 -0.15 -2.09 7.54
N LEU A 14 0.25 -2.93 6.57
CA LEU A 14 1.26 -2.55 5.57
C LEU A 14 0.74 -1.43 4.68
N GLN A 15 -0.48 -1.56 4.13
CA GLN A 15 -1.13 -0.51 3.34
C GLN A 15 -1.21 0.80 4.12
N ALA A 16 -1.57 0.77 5.41
CA ALA A 16 -1.65 1.96 6.25
C ALA A 16 -0.27 2.58 6.50
N ALA A 17 0.76 1.78 6.76
CA ALA A 17 2.13 2.28 6.89
C ALA A 17 2.58 2.96 5.58
N ILE A 18 2.23 2.37 4.43
CA ILE A 18 2.50 2.94 3.13
C ILE A 18 1.75 4.25 2.92
N ALA A 19 0.44 4.29 3.13
CA ALA A 19 -0.37 5.49 3.01
C ALA A 19 0.18 6.66 3.84
N GLN A 20 0.78 6.35 4.99
CA GLN A 20 1.36 7.34 5.89
C GLN A 20 2.82 7.70 5.59
N LYS A 21 3.44 7.16 4.53
CA LYS A 21 4.89 7.28 4.25
C LYS A 21 5.79 6.85 5.42
N ASP A 22 5.33 5.89 6.23
CA ASP A 22 6.11 5.36 7.36
C ASP A 22 6.94 4.17 6.88
N LEU A 23 8.10 4.47 6.30
CA LEU A 23 9.02 3.47 5.77
C LEU A 23 9.50 2.51 6.87
N ALA A 24 9.84 3.04 8.05
CA ALA A 24 10.35 2.22 9.16
C ALA A 24 9.32 1.18 9.60
N LYS A 25 8.05 1.58 9.76
CA LYS A 25 6.96 0.66 10.07
C LYS A 25 6.70 -0.33 8.95
N ALA A 26 6.69 0.11 7.69
CA ALA A 26 6.46 -0.76 6.54
C ALA A 26 7.55 -1.85 6.43
N ILE A 27 8.83 -1.49 6.62
CA ILE A 27 9.94 -2.46 6.63
C ILE A 27 9.79 -3.46 7.79
N ARG A 28 9.42 -3.00 8.99
CA ARG A 28 9.16 -3.89 10.14
C ARG A 28 8.03 -4.89 9.87
N ILE A 29 6.97 -4.45 9.20
CA ILE A 29 5.85 -5.32 8.81
C ILE A 29 6.31 -6.37 7.80
N ILE A 30 7.09 -5.98 6.80
CA ILE A 30 7.60 -6.91 5.78
C ILE A 30 8.54 -7.95 6.39
N GLN A 31 9.40 -7.56 7.33
CA GLN A 31 10.24 -8.51 8.09
C GLN A 31 9.40 -9.52 8.88
N TYR A 32 8.27 -9.07 9.43
CA TYR A 32 7.33 -9.99 10.10
C TYR A 32 6.67 -10.96 9.10
N PHE A 33 6.29 -10.51 7.90
CA PHE A 33 5.75 -11.36 6.84
C PHE A 33 6.77 -12.37 6.30
N GLU A 34 8.04 -11.98 6.23
CA GLU A 34 9.14 -12.89 5.88
C GLU A 34 9.25 -14.05 6.87
N ALA A 35 9.16 -13.76 8.17
CA ALA A 35 9.16 -14.78 9.21
C ALA A 35 7.86 -15.60 9.27
N ASN A 36 6.75 -15.07 8.72
CA ASN A 36 5.42 -15.69 8.74
C ASN A 36 4.72 -15.63 7.36
N PRO A 37 5.18 -16.37 6.33
CA PRO A 37 4.71 -16.19 4.95
C PRO A 37 3.19 -16.35 4.74
N LYS A 38 2.52 -17.16 5.58
CA LYS A 38 1.06 -17.36 5.53
C LYS A 38 0.26 -16.12 5.95
N SER A 39 0.86 -15.18 6.69
CA SER A 39 0.18 -13.99 7.21
C SER A 39 -0.09 -12.93 6.13
N ALA A 40 0.71 -12.91 5.07
CA ALA A 40 0.55 -11.95 3.98
C ALA A 40 1.17 -12.46 2.67
N PRO A 41 0.45 -13.34 1.94
CA PRO A 41 0.81 -13.67 0.56
C PRO A 41 0.90 -12.39 -0.28
N ILE A 42 1.96 -12.24 -1.07
CA ILE A 42 2.18 -11.05 -1.91
C ILE A 42 1.01 -10.84 -2.90
N GLN A 43 0.36 -11.92 -3.31
CA GLN A 43 -0.81 -11.91 -4.19
C GLN A 43 -2.05 -11.26 -3.54
N LEU A 44 -2.10 -11.15 -2.21
CA LEU A 44 -3.14 -10.39 -1.50
C LEU A 44 -2.69 -8.96 -1.20
N VAL A 45 -1.39 -8.75 -0.94
CA VAL A 45 -0.82 -7.44 -0.62
C VAL A 45 -0.88 -6.50 -1.83
N LEU A 46 -0.44 -6.96 -3.01
CA LEU A 46 -0.35 -6.12 -4.21
C LEU A 46 -1.72 -5.56 -4.65
N PRO A 47 -2.79 -6.36 -4.78
CA PRO A 47 -4.10 -5.82 -5.15
C PRO A 47 -4.66 -4.86 -4.10
N SER A 48 -4.41 -5.10 -2.81
CA SER A 48 -4.87 -4.20 -1.74
C SER A 48 -4.25 -2.81 -1.90
N ILE A 49 -2.93 -2.75 -2.05
CA ILE A 49 -2.19 -1.50 -2.23
C ILE A 49 -2.59 -0.81 -3.55
N TYR A 50 -2.73 -1.58 -4.64
CA TYR A 50 -3.17 -1.05 -5.93
C TYR A 50 -4.55 -0.41 -5.86
N ASN A 51 -5.52 -1.09 -5.24
CA ASN A 51 -6.87 -0.57 -5.07
C ASN A 51 -6.89 0.70 -4.22
N PHE A 52 -6.05 0.76 -3.17
CA PHE A 52 -5.89 1.94 -2.35
C PHE A 52 -5.38 3.13 -3.17
N PHE A 53 -4.24 2.99 -3.84
CA PHE A 53 -3.66 4.07 -4.64
C PHE A 53 -4.50 4.43 -5.87
N SER A 54 -5.26 3.49 -6.45
CA SER A 54 -6.22 3.79 -7.52
C SER A 54 -7.33 4.74 -7.04
N LYS A 55 -7.78 4.61 -5.79
CA LYS A 55 -8.75 5.53 -5.19
C LYS A 55 -8.12 6.88 -4.84
N VAL A 56 -6.88 6.88 -4.34
CA VAL A 56 -6.12 8.13 -4.14
C VAL A 56 -5.96 8.87 -5.48
N TYR A 57 -5.66 8.15 -6.56
CA TYR A 57 -5.55 8.69 -7.90
C TYR A 57 -6.86 9.33 -8.38
N GLN A 58 -7.97 8.60 -8.29
CA GLN A 58 -9.30 9.12 -8.68
C GLN A 58 -9.71 10.36 -7.87
N MET A 59 -9.36 10.41 -6.59
CA MET A 59 -9.68 11.54 -5.72
C MET A 59 -9.02 12.86 -6.17
N TYR A 60 -7.91 12.82 -6.90
CA TYR A 60 -7.32 14.03 -7.49
C TYR A 60 -8.23 14.74 -8.49
N SER A 61 -9.13 14.00 -9.12
CA SER A 61 -10.14 14.53 -10.05
C SER A 61 -11.42 15.02 -9.36
N LEU A 62 -11.54 14.84 -8.03
CA LEU A 62 -12.74 15.17 -7.25
C LEU A 62 -12.55 16.43 -6.38
N GLN A 63 -11.59 17.29 -6.72
CA GLN A 63 -11.32 18.51 -5.97
C GLN A 63 -12.56 19.40 -5.89
N GLY A 64 -12.88 19.88 -4.69
CA GLY A 64 -14.04 20.74 -4.43
C GLY A 64 -15.34 20.02 -4.05
N THR A 65 -15.37 18.68 -4.06
CA THR A 65 -16.51 17.89 -3.54
C THR A 65 -16.38 17.71 -2.02
N ASN A 66 -17.49 17.39 -1.34
CA ASN A 66 -17.47 17.09 0.10
C ASN A 66 -17.15 15.59 0.37
N GLU A 67 -16.76 15.25 1.61
CA GLU A 67 -16.35 13.86 1.95
C GLU A 67 -17.44 12.81 1.65
N SER A 68 -18.72 13.15 1.83
CA SER A 68 -19.84 12.23 1.60
C SER A 68 -20.03 11.93 0.11
N GLU A 69 -19.92 12.97 -0.72
CA GLU A 69 -20.01 12.87 -2.17
C GLU A 69 -18.80 12.13 -2.75
N MET A 70 -17.58 12.42 -2.28
CA MET A 70 -16.38 11.65 -2.65
C MET A 70 -16.56 10.16 -2.32
N ALA A 71 -17.10 9.85 -1.14
CA ALA A 71 -17.35 8.47 -0.72
C ALA A 71 -18.32 7.75 -1.67
N SER A 72 -19.39 8.43 -2.07
CA SER A 72 -20.36 7.90 -3.03
C SER A 72 -19.71 7.64 -4.39
N ILE A 73 -18.97 8.62 -4.94
CA ILE A 73 -18.31 8.51 -6.24
C ILE A 73 -17.26 7.40 -6.25
N LEU A 74 -16.45 7.30 -5.18
CA LEU A 74 -15.38 6.29 -5.06
C LEU A 74 -15.90 4.90 -4.62
N GLY A 75 -17.21 4.77 -4.33
CA GLY A 75 -17.81 3.52 -3.87
C GLY A 75 -17.24 3.02 -2.54
N VAL A 76 -16.93 3.93 -1.62
CA VAL A 76 -16.37 3.63 -0.28
C VAL A 76 -17.25 4.15 0.83
N LYS A 77 -17.07 3.61 2.04
CA LYS A 77 -17.70 4.19 3.23
C LYS A 77 -17.05 5.55 3.54
N PRO A 78 -17.82 6.57 3.97
CA PRO A 78 -17.30 7.90 4.27
C PRO A 78 -16.09 7.93 5.22
N PHE A 79 -16.05 7.00 6.17
CA PHE A 79 -14.93 6.86 7.10
C PHE A 79 -13.55 6.70 6.42
N PHE A 80 -13.49 6.00 5.28
CA PHE A 80 -12.22 5.72 4.58
C PHE A 80 -11.71 6.91 3.75
N ILE A 81 -12.54 7.93 3.50
CA ILE A 81 -12.13 9.10 2.70
C ILE A 81 -10.94 9.81 3.33
N ARG A 82 -10.90 9.88 4.66
CA ARG A 82 -9.82 10.53 5.38
C ARG A 82 -8.46 9.88 5.13
N ASP A 83 -8.43 8.55 5.00
CA ASP A 83 -7.18 7.84 4.73
C ASP A 83 -6.66 8.13 3.31
N TYR A 84 -7.57 8.18 2.33
CA TYR A 84 -7.20 8.57 0.96
C TYR A 84 -6.72 10.03 0.92
N GLN A 85 -7.43 10.95 1.57
CA GLN A 85 -7.05 12.37 1.67
C GLN A 85 -5.69 12.56 2.32
N ASN A 86 -5.42 11.85 3.42
CA ASN A 86 -4.14 11.88 4.10
C ASN A 86 -3.01 11.36 3.18
N ALA A 87 -3.26 10.31 2.41
CA ALA A 87 -2.31 9.81 1.42
C ALA A 87 -2.07 10.82 0.29
N ALA A 88 -3.11 11.44 -0.27
CA ALA A 88 -2.97 12.46 -1.32
C ALA A 88 -2.18 13.70 -0.84
N ARG A 89 -2.25 14.05 0.44
CA ARG A 89 -1.40 15.12 1.01
C ARG A 89 0.09 14.74 1.06
N LYS A 90 0.41 13.44 1.05
CA LYS A 90 1.78 12.91 1.19
C LYS A 90 2.39 12.49 -0.15
N TYR A 91 1.57 12.07 -1.09
CA TYR A 91 1.98 11.55 -2.39
C TYR A 91 1.37 12.42 -3.48
N SER A 92 2.17 13.17 -4.23
CA SER A 92 1.68 13.97 -5.37
C SER A 92 0.98 13.09 -6.42
N TYR A 93 0.20 13.72 -7.29
CA TYR A 93 -0.45 13.04 -8.42
C TYR A 93 0.54 12.18 -9.24
N GLN A 94 1.69 12.76 -9.62
CA GLN A 94 2.73 12.05 -10.38
C GLN A 94 3.36 10.90 -9.59
N ALA A 95 3.50 11.05 -8.27
CA ALA A 95 3.99 9.97 -7.42
C ALA A 95 3.00 8.81 -7.36
N VAL A 96 1.69 9.10 -7.29
CA VAL A 96 0.65 8.07 -7.31
C VAL A 96 0.63 7.33 -8.65
N GLU A 97 0.76 8.02 -9.79
CA GLU A 97 0.89 7.39 -11.10
C GLU A 97 2.10 6.45 -11.16
N THR A 98 3.25 6.93 -10.70
CA THR A 98 4.49 6.13 -10.64
C THR A 98 4.30 4.89 -9.77
N ILE A 99 3.62 5.04 -8.63
CA ILE A 99 3.30 3.94 -7.72
C ILE A 99 2.39 2.90 -8.41
N LEU A 100 1.37 3.31 -9.16
CA LEU A 100 0.49 2.38 -9.87
C LEU A 100 1.25 1.58 -10.93
N LEU A 101 2.14 2.24 -11.68
CA LEU A 101 3.02 1.57 -12.66
C LEU A 101 3.98 0.59 -11.98
N LEU A 102 4.57 1.00 -10.85
CA LEU A 102 5.45 0.16 -10.05
C LEU A 102 4.70 -1.09 -9.55
N LEU A 103 3.50 -0.93 -8.98
CA LEU A 103 2.68 -2.05 -8.52
C LEU A 103 2.36 -3.04 -9.64
N HIS A 104 2.07 -2.54 -10.84
CA HIS A 104 1.88 -3.39 -12.02
C HIS A 104 3.15 -4.21 -12.34
N GLN A 105 4.33 -3.58 -12.32
CA GLN A 105 5.60 -4.29 -12.53
C GLN A 105 5.86 -5.36 -11.46
N TYR A 106 5.57 -5.07 -10.19
CA TYR A 106 5.77 -6.03 -9.10
C TYR A 106 4.73 -7.15 -9.10
N ASN A 107 3.52 -6.90 -9.61
CA ASN A 107 2.54 -7.94 -9.86
C ASN A 107 3.07 -8.98 -10.86
N LEU A 108 3.65 -8.52 -11.98
CA LEU A 108 4.29 -9.41 -12.96
C LEU A 108 5.47 -10.19 -12.35
N LYS A 109 6.32 -9.53 -11.56
CA LYS A 109 7.42 -10.20 -10.83
C LYS A 109 6.92 -11.26 -9.86
N SER A 110 5.82 -10.99 -9.14
CA SER A 110 5.27 -11.91 -8.14
C SER A 110 4.73 -13.21 -8.75
N VAL A 111 4.38 -13.21 -10.05
CA VAL A 111 3.95 -14.39 -10.80
C VAL A 111 5.07 -15.02 -11.64
N GLY A 112 6.32 -14.61 -11.43
CA GLY A 112 7.51 -15.21 -12.05
C GLY A 112 8.00 -14.53 -13.33
N VAL A 113 7.34 -13.48 -13.82
CA VAL A 113 7.81 -12.74 -15.00
C VAL A 113 8.97 -11.83 -14.61
N ASN A 114 10.14 -12.01 -15.21
CA ASN A 114 11.36 -11.25 -14.90
C ASN A 114 11.79 -11.34 -13.41
N ASN A 115 11.45 -12.42 -12.72
CA ASN A 115 11.89 -12.65 -11.33
C ASN A 115 13.24 -13.39 -11.31
N GLY A 116 14.29 -12.73 -10.82
CA GLY A 116 15.62 -13.33 -10.63
C GLY A 116 15.73 -14.24 -9.39
N GLY A 117 14.65 -14.91 -8.99
CA GLY A 117 14.60 -15.74 -7.77
C GLY A 117 14.49 -14.95 -6.46
N THR A 118 14.00 -13.70 -6.50
CA THR A 118 13.79 -12.90 -5.29
C THR A 118 12.58 -13.42 -4.51
N SER A 119 12.68 -13.46 -3.17
CA SER A 119 11.58 -13.84 -2.29
C SER A 119 10.44 -12.81 -2.33
N ASP A 120 9.22 -13.23 -2.01
CA ASP A 120 8.06 -12.34 -1.91
C ASP A 120 8.31 -11.15 -0.96
N ALA A 121 8.93 -11.42 0.20
CA ALA A 121 9.32 -10.38 1.14
C ALA A 121 10.38 -9.42 0.57
N GLY A 122 11.36 -9.95 -0.18
CA GLY A 122 12.35 -9.13 -0.89
C GLY A 122 11.71 -8.22 -1.93
N LEU A 123 10.77 -8.76 -2.71
CA LEU A 123 9.99 -7.98 -3.69
C LEU A 123 9.16 -6.88 -3.00
N MET A 124 8.45 -7.20 -1.92
CA MET A 124 7.69 -6.22 -1.15
C MET A 124 8.59 -5.12 -0.57
N LYS A 125 9.77 -5.49 -0.05
CA LYS A 125 10.74 -4.54 0.51
C LYS A 125 11.26 -3.57 -0.54
N GLU A 126 11.72 -4.09 -1.68
CA GLU A 126 12.22 -3.26 -2.78
C GLU A 126 11.13 -2.33 -3.32
N MET A 127 9.91 -2.85 -3.48
CA MET A 127 8.74 -2.08 -3.92
C MET A 127 8.45 -0.93 -2.96
N VAL A 128 8.31 -1.19 -1.66
CA VAL A 128 7.96 -0.16 -0.67
C VAL A 128 9.01 0.93 -0.59
N VAL A 129 10.30 0.58 -0.67
CA VAL A 129 11.37 1.58 -0.72
C VAL A 129 11.21 2.47 -1.95
N LYS A 130 11.00 1.90 -3.14
CA LYS A 130 10.80 2.67 -4.37
C LYS A 130 9.54 3.55 -4.37
N MET A 131 8.47 3.11 -3.70
CA MET A 131 7.24 3.91 -3.56
C MET A 131 7.45 5.17 -2.71
N MET A 132 8.43 5.18 -1.81
CA MET A 132 8.62 6.23 -0.78
C MET A 132 9.85 7.11 -1.01
N GLN A 133 10.65 6.82 -2.03
CA GLN A 133 11.70 7.72 -2.53
C GLN A 133 11.08 8.97 -3.16
#